data_AF-A0A2M8AGU0-F1
#
_entry.id   AF-A0A2M8AGU0-F1
#
_cell.length_a   1.000
_cell.length_b   1.000
_cell.length_c   1.000
_cell.angle_alpha   90.00
_cell.angle_beta   90.00
_cell.angle_gamma   90.00
#
_symmetry.space_group_name_H-M   'P 1'
#
loop_
_entity.id
_entity.type
_entity.pdbx_description
1 polymer ?
#
loop_
_entity_poly.entity_id
_entity_poly.type
_entity_poly.pdbx_seq_one_letter_code
_entity_poly.pdbx_strand_id
1 'polypeptide(L)'
;MTKQAETGLVTAKEVAKVINVDNYGFIGTFIGWLLIKLLKISTLNKIYNRNKHLKDLTFLNSILDDFQIKFEIPEEDLKRLPK
;
A
#
# COMPACT_ATOMS: atom_id res chain seq x y z
N MET A 1 23.50 -14.29 -7.42
CA MET A 1 22.92 -12.93 -7.36
C MET A 1 21.45 -13.04 -7.02
N THR A 2 21.13 -13.20 -5.74
CA THR A 2 19.74 -13.26 -5.25
C THR A 2 19.12 -11.88 -5.42
N LYS A 3 18.14 -11.78 -6.33
CA LYS A 3 17.39 -10.55 -6.60
C LYS A 3 16.95 -9.93 -5.28
N GLN A 4 17.38 -8.70 -5.05
CA GLN A 4 16.92 -7.80 -4.01
C GLN A 4 15.39 -7.88 -3.97
N ALA A 5 14.83 -8.42 -2.89
CA ALA A 5 13.40 -8.47 -2.71
C ALA A 5 12.92 -7.02 -2.71
N GLU A 6 12.22 -6.60 -3.77
CA GLU A 6 11.65 -5.25 -3.81
C GLU A 6 10.76 -5.09 -2.58
N THR A 7 11.21 -4.23 -1.67
CA THR A 7 10.45 -3.71 -0.54
C THR A 7 9.28 -2.92 -1.09
N GLY A 8 8.16 -3.62 -1.30
CA GLY A 8 6.84 -3.01 -1.47
C GLY A 8 6.36 -2.40 -0.16
N LEU A 9 5.18 -1.78 -0.19
CA LEU A 9 4.55 -1.13 0.96
C LEU A 9 4.37 -2.09 2.15
N VAL A 10 4.12 -3.37 1.88
CA VAL A 10 3.87 -4.40 2.90
C VAL A 10 4.55 -5.73 2.54
N THR A 11 5.23 -6.34 3.50
CA THR A 11 5.84 -7.68 3.36
C THR A 11 5.08 -8.76 4.12
N ALA A 12 5.24 -10.02 3.71
CA ALA A 12 4.61 -11.17 4.37
C ALA A 12 5.02 -11.33 5.84
N LYS A 13 6.28 -11.00 6.15
CA LYS A 13 6.82 -11.06 7.51
C LYS A 13 6.22 -9.98 8.41
N GLU A 14 6.01 -8.77 7.89
CA GLU A 14 5.31 -7.71 8.62
C GLU A 14 3.86 -8.09 8.90
N VAL A 15 3.14 -8.63 7.90
CA VAL A 15 1.77 -9.11 8.10
C VAL A 15 1.73 -10.20 9.16
N ALA A 16 2.62 -11.19 9.10
CA ALA A 16 2.70 -12.26 10.09
C ALA A 16 2.92 -11.72 11.51
N LYS A 17 3.78 -10.71 11.67
CA LYS A 17 4.04 -10.05 12.95
C LYS A 17 2.84 -9.26 13.46
N VAL A 18 2.16 -8.51 12.60
CA VAL A 18 0.98 -7.69 12.96
C VAL A 18 -0.19 -8.57 13.45
N ILE A 19 -0.34 -9.77 12.90
CA ILE A 19 -1.39 -10.72 13.32
C ILE A 19 -0.91 -11.74 14.37
N ASN A 20 0.31 -11.57 14.92
CA ASN A 20 0.91 -12.41 15.96
C ASN A 20 1.12 -13.89 15.61
N VAL A 21 1.33 -14.22 14.34
CA VAL A 21 1.65 -15.59 13.89
C VAL A 21 3.11 -15.78 13.50
N ASP A 22 3.95 -14.76 13.63
CA ASP A 22 5.38 -14.83 13.33
C ASP A 22 6.16 -15.81 14.21
N ASN A 23 5.66 -16.10 15.42
CA ASN A 23 6.19 -17.14 16.31
C ASN A 23 6.19 -18.55 15.69
N TYR A 24 5.37 -18.80 14.66
CA TYR A 24 5.37 -20.06 13.90
C TYR A 24 6.45 -20.11 12.80
N GLY A 25 7.38 -19.15 12.79
CA GLY A 25 8.50 -19.10 11.86
C GLY A 25 8.06 -18.99 10.41
N PHE A 26 8.53 -19.90 9.56
CA PHE A 26 8.22 -19.88 8.13
C PHE A 26 6.74 -20.13 7.84
N ILE A 27 6.04 -20.90 8.70
CA ILE A 27 4.60 -21.14 8.58
C ILE A 27 3.83 -19.83 8.80
N GLY A 28 4.23 -19.06 9.83
CA GLY A 28 3.69 -17.73 10.09
C GLY A 28 3.89 -16.78 8.90
N THR A 29 5.09 -16.77 8.33
CA THR A 29 5.39 -15.97 7.14
C THR A 29 4.56 -16.40 5.93
N PHE A 30 4.31 -17.71 5.76
CA PHE A 30 3.44 -18.23 4.71
C PHE A 30 1.98 -17.77 4.87
N ILE A 31 1.45 -17.78 6.10
CA ILE A 31 0.12 -17.24 6.41
C ILE A 31 0.05 -15.74 6.05
N GLY A 32 1.08 -14.97 6.41
CA GLY A 32 1.18 -13.56 6.03
C GLY A 32 1.17 -13.35 4.51
N TRP A 33 1.90 -14.19 3.77
CA TRP A 33 1.90 -14.16 2.31
C TRP A 33 0.52 -14.52 1.71
N LEU A 34 -0.16 -15.52 2.27
CA LEU A 34 -1.49 -15.94 1.83
C LEU A 34 -2.50 -14.79 2.00
N LEU A 35 -2.49 -14.10 3.15
CA LEU A 35 -3.34 -12.94 3.39
C LEU A 35 -3.07 -11.81 2.40
N ILE A 36 -1.80 -11.56 2.07
CA ILE A 36 -1.42 -10.56 1.06
C ILE A 36 -2.03 -10.87 -0.31
N LYS A 37 -2.17 -12.15 -0.66
CA LYS A 37 -2.81 -12.59 -1.90
C LYS A 37 -4.32 -12.44 -1.82
N LEU A 38 -4.95 -12.94 -0.77
CA LEU A 38 -6.40 -12.92 -0.58
C LEU A 38 -6.96 -11.50 -0.52
N LEU A 39 -6.31 -10.60 0.23
CA LEU A 39 -6.74 -9.21 0.41
C LEU A 39 -6.27 -8.29 -0.72
N LYS A 40 -5.67 -8.84 -1.80
CA LYS A 40 -5.12 -8.07 -2.93
C LYS A 40 -4.09 -7.00 -2.52
N ILE A 41 -3.43 -7.15 -1.37
CA ILE A 41 -2.30 -6.28 -0.95
C ILE A 41 -1.15 -6.37 -1.97
N SER A 42 -1.01 -7.50 -2.67
CA SER A 42 -0.10 -7.61 -3.82
C SER A 42 -0.36 -6.53 -4.89
N THR A 43 -1.62 -6.16 -5.12
CA THR A 43 -1.98 -5.10 -6.08
C THR A 43 -1.60 -3.73 -5.53
N LEU A 44 -1.86 -3.47 -4.25
CA LEU A 44 -1.45 -2.23 -3.59
C LEU A 44 0.08 -2.05 -3.63
N ASN A 45 0.84 -3.10 -3.34
CA ASN A 45 2.31 -3.07 -3.45
C ASN A 45 2.79 -2.73 -4.87
N LYS A 46 2.10 -3.21 -5.92
CA LYS A 46 2.44 -2.88 -7.30
C LYS A 46 2.20 -1.40 -7.61
N ILE A 47 1.04 -0.87 -7.22
CA ILE A 47 0.70 0.54 -7.40
C ILE A 47 1.68 1.42 -6.62
N TYR A 48 1.99 1.07 -5.37
CA TYR A 48 2.99 1.76 -4.58
C TYR A 48 4.37 1.71 -5.26
N ASN A 49 4.85 0.55 -5.70
CA ASN A 49 6.17 0.45 -6.34
C ASN A 49 6.27 1.24 -7.64
N ARG A 50 5.18 1.36 -8.40
CA ARG A 50 5.14 2.22 -9.59
C ARG A 50 5.25 3.68 -9.22
N ASN A 51 4.64 4.12 -8.13
CA ASN A 51 4.54 5.55 -7.79
C ASN A 51 5.56 6.03 -6.74
N LYS A 52 6.19 5.16 -5.94
CA LYS A 52 7.03 5.52 -4.76
C LYS A 52 8.23 6.42 -5.04
N HIS A 53 8.60 6.58 -6.31
CA HIS A 53 9.68 7.45 -6.74
C HIS A 53 9.22 8.91 -6.95
N LEU A 54 7.90 9.12 -7.10
CA LEU A 54 7.25 10.43 -7.16
C LEU A 54 7.18 11.04 -5.76
N LYS A 55 7.04 12.37 -5.69
CA LYS A 55 6.96 13.12 -4.42
C LYS A 55 5.73 14.03 -4.39
N ASP A 56 5.32 14.36 -3.17
CA ASP A 56 4.30 15.38 -2.86
C ASP A 56 3.01 15.20 -3.68
N LEU A 57 2.54 16.27 -4.32
CA LEU A 57 1.30 16.25 -5.10
C LEU A 57 1.36 15.31 -6.30
N THR A 58 2.54 15.14 -6.93
CA THR A 58 2.70 14.25 -8.07
C THR A 58 2.44 12.80 -7.66
N PHE A 59 2.93 12.39 -6.49
CA PHE A 59 2.62 11.06 -5.95
C PHE A 59 1.13 10.86 -5.71
N LEU A 60 0.48 11.84 -5.07
CA LEU A 60 -0.95 11.77 -4.75
C LEU A 60 -1.81 11.72 -6.02
N ASN A 61 -1.54 12.59 -6.99
CA ASN A 61 -2.26 12.64 -8.25
C ASN A 61 -2.10 11.34 -9.03
N SER A 62 -0.88 10.80 -9.14
CA SER A 62 -0.67 9.53 -9.84
C SER A 62 -1.37 8.34 -9.18
N ILE A 63 -1.54 8.35 -7.86
CA ILE A 63 -2.38 7.35 -7.17
C ILE A 63 -3.85 7.52 -7.56
N LEU A 64 -4.38 8.75 -7.53
CA LEU A 64 -5.77 9.00 -7.92
C LEU A 64 -6.04 8.54 -9.35
N ASP A 65 -5.10 8.81 -10.27
CA ASP A 65 -5.16 8.38 -11.67
C ASP A 65 -5.14 6.85 -11.81
N ASP A 66 -4.23 6.16 -11.11
CA ASP A 66 -4.11 4.68 -11.14
C ASP A 66 -5.40 3.99 -10.64
N PHE A 67 -6.12 4.61 -9.72
CA PHE A 67 -7.42 4.12 -9.22
C PHE A 67 -8.63 4.72 -9.96
N GLN A 68 -8.40 5.57 -10.96
CA GLN A 68 -9.44 6.29 -11.70
C GLN A 68 -10.41 7.07 -10.80
N ILE A 69 -9.90 7.61 -9.69
CA ILE A 69 -10.67 8.38 -8.72
C ILE A 69 -10.71 9.83 -9.19
N LYS A 70 -11.91 10.31 -9.54
CA LYS A 70 -12.13 11.74 -9.75
C LYS A 70 -12.36 12.42 -8.40
N PHE A 71 -11.36 13.15 -7.93
CA PHE A 71 -11.50 13.93 -6.71
C PHE A 71 -12.09 15.30 -7.05
N GLU A 72 -13.28 15.59 -6.51
CA GLU A 72 -13.93 16.90 -6.59
C GLU A 72 -14.12 17.42 -5.17
N ILE A 73 -13.71 18.67 -4.92
CA ILE A 73 -13.93 19.32 -3.62
C ILE A 73 -15.24 20.09 -3.71
N PRO A 74 -16.25 19.79 -2.87
CA PRO A 74 -17.48 20.57 -2.81
C PRO A 74 -17.20 22.01 -2.37
N GLU A 75 -17.89 22.99 -2.98
CA GLU A 75 -17.72 24.41 -2.59
C GLU A 75 -18.05 24.67 -1.11
N GLU A 76 -18.97 23.89 -0.52
CA GLU A 76 -19.32 23.98 0.89
C GLU A 76 -18.17 23.61 1.83
N ASP A 77 -17.32 22.67 1.42
CA ASP A 77 -16.16 22.26 2.22
C ASP A 77 -15.05 23.31 2.14
N LEU A 78 -14.90 24.01 1.01
CA LEU A 78 -14.00 25.16 0.89
C LEU A 78 -14.41 26.30 1.82
N LYS A 79 -15.71 26.57 1.96
CA LYS A 79 -16.25 27.61 2.86
C LYS A 79 -16.03 27.32 4.35
N ARG A 80 -15.73 26.07 4.71
CA ARG A 80 -15.46 25.63 6.09
C ARG A 80 -13.98 25.73 6.48
N LEU A 81 -13.09 26.06 5.54
CA LEU A 81 -11.68 26.24 5.84
C LEU A 81 -11.49 27.51 6.71
N PRO A 82 -10.79 27.40 7.85
CA PRO A 82 -10.49 28.56 8.69
C PRO A 82 -9.62 29.57 7.92
N LYS A 83 -9.83 30.86 8.19
CA LYS A 83 -9.06 31.97 7.60
C LYS A 83 -7.68 32.11 8.21
#